data_AF-A0A0K6GX43-F1
#
_entry.id   AF-A0A0K6GX43-F1
#
_cell.length_a   1.000
_cell.length_b   1.000
_cell.length_c   1.000
_cell.angle_alpha   90.00
_cell.angle_beta   90.00
_cell.angle_gamma   90.00
#
_symmetry.space_group_name_H-M   'P 1'
#
loop_
_entity.id
_entity.type
_entity.pdbx_description
1 polymer ?
#
loop_
_entity_poly.entity_id
_entity_poly.type
_entity_poly.pdbx_seq_one_letter_code
_entity_poly.pdbx_strand_id
1 'polypeptide(L)'
;MHKLMSVVLLSFAALSSSYVHADELEDAQAWGAMLTDAIQQKTKVNLKKRTEYKEIKKFLKENQCPGIKYEGYLIGEEQQYFYLIGSKGKEVIIGRHFKAPVVDGVIALDSAQSSTKGCLSLGPKKPDASAMFATHLQPYPNEFHLLQSNIHAVTLYIGTKSGMFVVKEGKMYLSESK
;
A
#
# COMPACT_ATOMS: atom_id res chain seq x y z
N MET A 1 -39.03 20.83 36.58
CA MET A 1 -37.80 20.11 36.98
C MET A 1 -37.26 19.39 35.75
N HIS A 2 -36.23 19.96 35.13
CA HIS A 2 -35.47 19.33 34.04
C HIS A 2 -34.35 18.49 34.62
N LYS A 3 -34.18 17.25 34.14
CA LYS A 3 -32.92 16.50 34.04
C LYS A 3 -33.25 15.05 33.67
N LEU A 4 -33.38 14.74 32.37
CA LEU A 4 -33.19 13.36 31.90
C LEU A 4 -32.97 13.35 30.38
N MET A 5 -31.88 13.96 29.91
CA MET A 5 -31.32 13.68 28.60
C MET A 5 -29.83 13.96 28.66
N SER A 6 -29.00 12.93 28.83
CA SER A 6 -27.57 12.90 28.43
C SER A 6 -26.89 11.61 28.89
N VAL A 7 -27.39 10.43 28.52
CA VAL A 7 -26.59 9.19 28.63
C VAL A 7 -26.97 8.17 27.54
N VAL A 8 -27.05 8.57 26.26
CA VAL A 8 -27.05 7.60 25.14
C VAL A 8 -26.45 8.28 23.91
N LEU A 9 -25.17 8.63 23.93
CA LEU A 9 -24.48 9.11 22.71
C LEU A 9 -22.98 8.83 22.66
N LEU A 10 -22.42 8.11 23.64
CA LEU A 10 -20.99 7.72 23.64
C LEU A 10 -20.72 6.29 23.14
N SER A 11 -21.73 5.44 23.01
CA SER A 11 -21.52 4.02 22.65
C SER A 11 -21.57 3.73 21.16
N PHE A 12 -22.12 4.63 20.32
CA PHE A 12 -22.24 4.41 18.88
C PHE A 12 -20.98 4.81 18.09
N ALA A 13 -20.20 5.78 18.59
CA ALA A 13 -18.98 6.24 17.91
C ALA A 13 -17.80 5.23 17.99
N ALA A 14 -17.78 4.39 19.03
CA ALA A 14 -16.74 3.36 19.21
C ALA A 14 -16.95 2.13 18.31
N LEU A 15 -18.20 1.81 17.98
CA LEU A 15 -18.52 0.72 17.06
C LEU A 15 -18.24 1.16 15.61
N SER A 16 -18.65 2.36 15.21
CA SER A 16 -18.42 2.86 13.84
C SER A 16 -16.94 3.00 13.48
N SER A 17 -16.08 3.36 14.44
CA SER A 17 -14.63 3.41 14.21
C SER A 17 -14.07 2.02 13.92
N SER A 18 -14.44 1.02 14.72
CA SER A 18 -13.98 -0.36 14.58
C SER A 18 -14.32 -0.98 13.20
N TYR A 19 -15.50 -0.67 12.63
CA TYR A 19 -15.90 -1.15 11.30
C TYR A 19 -15.08 -0.50 10.17
N VAL A 20 -14.91 0.82 10.20
CA VAL A 20 -14.12 1.54 9.18
C VAL A 20 -12.66 1.05 9.14
N HIS A 21 -12.14 0.58 10.27
CA HIS A 21 -10.77 0.06 10.38
C HIS A 21 -10.60 -1.35 9.77
N ALA A 22 -11.62 -2.20 9.88
CA ALA A 22 -11.60 -3.52 9.27
C ALA A 22 -11.61 -3.42 7.74
N ASP A 23 -12.45 -2.50 7.22
CA ASP A 23 -12.61 -2.28 5.78
C ASP A 23 -11.30 -1.81 5.12
N GLU A 24 -10.57 -0.85 5.71
CA GLU A 24 -9.30 -0.37 5.14
C GLU A 24 -8.23 -1.46 5.04
N LEU A 25 -8.12 -2.34 6.05
CA LEU A 25 -7.18 -3.46 6.03
C LEU A 25 -7.62 -4.54 5.04
N GLU A 26 -8.92 -4.84 4.97
CA GLU A 26 -9.47 -5.80 4.03
C GLU A 26 -9.24 -5.36 2.57
N ASP A 27 -9.52 -4.10 2.26
CA ASP A 27 -9.23 -3.50 0.95
C ASP A 27 -7.75 -3.57 0.63
N ALA A 28 -6.89 -3.13 1.54
CA ALA A 28 -5.44 -3.17 1.34
C ALA A 28 -4.93 -4.60 1.12
N GLN A 29 -5.54 -5.60 1.76
CA GLN A 29 -5.23 -7.01 1.51
C GLN A 29 -5.69 -7.46 0.12
N ALA A 30 -6.93 -7.14 -0.27
CA ALA A 30 -7.48 -7.52 -1.56
C ALA A 30 -6.65 -6.93 -2.72
N TRP A 31 -6.39 -5.62 -2.67
CA TRP A 31 -5.55 -4.95 -3.67
C TRP A 31 -4.11 -5.45 -3.66
N GLY A 32 -3.54 -5.71 -2.48
CA GLY A 32 -2.19 -6.24 -2.35
C GLY A 32 -2.05 -7.66 -2.93
N ALA A 33 -3.07 -8.50 -2.78
CA ALA A 33 -3.12 -9.82 -3.39
C ALA A 33 -3.20 -9.73 -4.92
N MET A 34 -4.14 -8.95 -5.47
CA MET A 34 -4.26 -8.77 -6.92
C MET A 34 -2.98 -8.21 -7.55
N LEU A 35 -2.33 -7.26 -6.87
CA LEU A 35 -1.07 -6.67 -7.31
C LEU A 35 0.10 -7.67 -7.24
N THR A 36 0.13 -8.52 -6.20
CA THR A 36 1.10 -9.62 -6.09
C THR A 36 0.96 -10.58 -7.27
N ASP A 37 -0.28 -10.99 -7.58
CA ASP A 37 -0.58 -11.91 -8.68
C ASP A 37 -0.16 -11.31 -10.03
N ALA A 38 -0.49 -10.04 -10.28
CA ALA A 38 -0.09 -9.33 -11.50
C ALA A 38 1.44 -9.30 -11.69
N ILE A 39 2.21 -9.07 -10.62
CA ILE A 39 3.67 -9.10 -10.66
C ILE A 39 4.19 -10.51 -10.95
N GLN A 40 3.64 -11.54 -10.28
CA GLN A 40 4.04 -12.93 -10.50
C GLN A 40 3.71 -13.42 -11.91
N GLN A 41 2.57 -13.01 -12.45
CA GLN A 41 2.12 -13.29 -13.82
C GLN A 41 2.78 -12.39 -14.88
N LYS A 42 3.60 -11.42 -14.46
CA LYS A 42 4.33 -10.48 -15.32
C LYS A 42 3.43 -9.65 -16.25
N THR A 43 2.24 -9.26 -15.78
CA THR A 43 1.24 -8.49 -16.54
C THR A 43 1.54 -6.98 -16.61
N LYS A 44 2.82 -6.61 -16.62
CA LYS A 44 3.25 -5.22 -16.63
C LYS A 44 2.77 -4.48 -17.88
N VAL A 45 2.43 -3.21 -17.69
CA VAL A 45 1.99 -2.32 -18.75
C VAL A 45 3.18 -1.73 -19.49
N ASN A 46 3.10 -1.69 -20.82
CA ASN A 46 4.05 -0.92 -21.61
C ASN A 46 3.74 0.57 -21.55
N LEU A 47 4.40 1.27 -20.61
CA LEU A 47 4.18 2.70 -20.38
C LEU A 47 4.35 3.57 -21.64
N LYS A 48 5.25 3.20 -22.55
CA LYS A 48 5.49 3.97 -23.80
C LYS A 48 4.31 3.92 -24.78
N LYS A 49 3.41 2.94 -24.63
CA LYS A 49 2.21 2.78 -25.47
C LYS A 49 0.98 3.48 -24.88
N ARG A 50 1.08 4.05 -23.67
CA ARG A 50 -0.01 4.79 -23.04
C ARG A 50 -0.11 6.19 -23.66
N THR A 51 -1.34 6.69 -23.81
CA THR A 51 -1.62 8.03 -24.32
C THR A 51 -0.98 9.13 -23.46
N GLU A 52 -0.96 8.91 -22.15
CA GLU A 52 -0.44 9.78 -21.10
C GLU A 52 1.03 9.50 -20.75
N TYR A 53 1.81 8.92 -21.68
CA TYR A 53 3.21 8.55 -21.42
C TYR A 53 4.09 9.75 -21.03
N LYS A 54 3.84 10.93 -21.60
CA LYS A 54 4.65 12.13 -21.30
C LYS A 54 4.44 12.57 -19.85
N GLU A 55 3.21 12.49 -19.37
CA GLU A 55 2.77 12.79 -18.01
C GLU A 55 3.35 11.78 -17.04
N ILE A 56 3.29 10.48 -17.35
CA ILE A 56 3.93 9.41 -16.55
C ILE A 56 5.44 9.66 -16.45
N LYS A 57 6.09 10.01 -17.56
CA LYS A 57 7.53 10.29 -17.58
C LYS A 57 7.89 11.52 -16.74
N LYS A 58 7.09 12.58 -16.82
CA LYS A 58 7.26 13.79 -16.00
C LYS A 58 7.09 13.46 -14.52
N PHE A 59 6.01 12.76 -14.19
CA PHE A 59 5.72 12.30 -12.83
C PHE A 59 6.88 11.50 -12.25
N LEU A 60 7.41 10.51 -12.98
CA LEU A 60 8.57 9.73 -12.53
C LEU A 60 9.82 10.60 -12.37
N LYS A 61 10.08 11.56 -13.26
CA LYS A 61 11.24 12.47 -13.12
C LYS A 61 11.19 13.27 -11.81
N GLU A 62 10.00 13.69 -11.41
CA GLU A 62 9.78 14.51 -10.21
C GLU A 62 9.72 13.67 -8.92
N ASN A 63 9.29 12.41 -9.03
CA ASN A 63 8.90 11.61 -7.88
C ASN A 63 9.74 10.34 -7.67
N GLN A 64 10.59 9.94 -8.60
CA GLN A 64 11.37 8.70 -8.45
C GLN A 64 12.45 8.81 -7.37
N CYS A 65 12.75 7.66 -6.77
CA CYS A 65 13.91 7.51 -5.91
C CYS A 65 15.20 7.22 -6.71
N PRO A 66 16.35 7.81 -6.34
CA PRO A 66 17.62 7.51 -6.98
C PRO A 66 17.94 6.00 -6.95
N GLY A 67 18.27 5.45 -8.12
CA GLY A 67 18.62 4.03 -8.26
C GLY A 67 17.46 3.04 -8.19
N ILE A 68 16.22 3.51 -8.02
CA ILE A 68 15.01 2.66 -8.06
C ILE A 68 14.43 2.68 -9.48
N LYS A 69 14.12 1.49 -10.00
CA LYS A 69 13.39 1.31 -11.26
C LYS A 69 11.91 1.18 -10.98
N TYR A 70 11.09 1.72 -11.88
CA TYR A 70 9.64 1.70 -11.75
C TYR A 70 8.99 0.92 -12.88
N GLU A 71 8.13 -0.02 -12.52
CA GLU A 71 7.27 -0.75 -13.44
C GLU A 71 5.79 -0.46 -13.15
N GLY A 72 4.98 -0.40 -14.22
CA GLY A 72 3.57 -0.06 -14.13
C GLY A 72 2.66 -1.27 -14.28
N TYR A 73 1.56 -1.29 -13.51
CA TYR A 73 0.55 -2.35 -13.51
C TYR A 73 -0.85 -1.72 -13.50
N LEU A 74 -1.81 -2.34 -14.19
CA LEU A 74 -3.23 -1.98 -14.13
C LEU A 74 -3.97 -3.11 -13.42
N ILE A 75 -4.65 -2.79 -12.33
CA ILE A 75 -5.27 -3.77 -11.42
C ILE A 75 -6.74 -3.38 -11.21
N GLY A 76 -7.62 -4.37 -11.14
CA GLY A 76 -9.06 -4.20 -10.97
C GLY A 76 -9.84 -4.28 -12.27
N GLU A 77 -11.08 -4.75 -12.17
CA GLU A 77 -12.02 -4.93 -13.29
C GLU A 77 -13.00 -3.75 -13.38
N GLU A 78 -13.89 -3.61 -12.40
CA GLU A 78 -14.90 -2.54 -12.36
C GLU A 78 -14.30 -1.18 -11.98
N GLN A 79 -13.45 -1.18 -10.94
CA GLN A 79 -12.66 -0.03 -10.54
C GLN A 79 -11.19 -0.34 -10.82
N GLN A 80 -10.61 0.35 -11.80
CA GLN A 80 -9.23 0.13 -12.20
C GLN A 80 -8.29 1.14 -11.55
N TYR A 81 -7.18 0.64 -11.03
CA TYR A 81 -6.08 1.44 -10.50
C TYR A 81 -4.79 1.14 -11.26
N PHE A 82 -4.01 2.19 -11.48
CA PHE A 82 -2.65 2.11 -11.96
C PHE A 82 -1.67 2.14 -10.80
N TYR A 83 -0.78 1.16 -10.76
CA TYR A 83 0.25 1.02 -9.75
C TYR A 83 1.64 1.21 -10.38
N LEU A 84 2.47 2.07 -9.79
CA LEU A 84 3.90 2.18 -10.09
C LEU A 84 4.71 1.57 -8.95
N ILE A 85 5.40 0.48 -9.24
CA ILE A 85 6.13 -0.31 -8.25
C ILE A 85 7.62 -0.09 -8.40
N GLY A 86 8.23 0.44 -7.35
CA GLY A 86 9.66 0.66 -7.23
C GLY A 86 10.39 -0.64 -6.91
N SER A 87 11.48 -0.93 -7.62
CA SER A 87 12.34 -2.08 -7.36
C SER A 87 13.82 -1.72 -7.48
N LYS A 88 14.65 -2.38 -6.67
CA LYS A 88 16.11 -2.27 -6.71
C LYS A 88 16.77 -3.60 -6.32
N GLY A 89 17.11 -4.41 -7.31
CA GLY A 89 17.73 -5.71 -7.07
C GLY A 89 16.84 -6.61 -6.22
N LYS A 90 17.38 -7.10 -5.09
CA LYS A 90 16.66 -7.92 -4.10
C LYS A 90 16.21 -7.13 -2.87
N GLU A 91 16.31 -5.80 -2.91
CA GLU A 91 15.93 -4.95 -1.78
C GLU A 91 14.41 -4.96 -1.57
N VAL A 92 14.00 -4.97 -0.30
CA VAL A 92 12.62 -4.77 0.13
C VAL A 92 12.36 -3.26 0.16
N ILE A 93 11.65 -2.78 -0.85
CA ILE A 93 11.36 -1.36 -1.03
C ILE A 93 9.99 -1.07 -0.44
N ILE A 94 9.91 -0.37 0.69
CA ILE A 94 8.62 0.00 1.30
C ILE A 94 8.09 1.30 0.71
N GLY A 95 9.01 2.20 0.41
CA GLY A 95 8.69 3.56 0.08
C GLY A 95 8.54 3.86 -1.40
N ARG A 96 7.83 4.96 -1.65
CA ARG A 96 7.71 5.60 -2.95
C ARG A 96 7.21 4.68 -4.07
N HIS A 97 6.31 3.76 -3.75
CA HIS A 97 5.36 3.20 -4.74
C HIS A 97 4.22 4.18 -4.95
N PHE A 98 3.45 4.02 -6.03
CA PHE A 98 2.31 4.89 -6.29
C PHE A 98 1.08 4.11 -6.74
N LYS A 99 -0.09 4.63 -6.36
CA LYS A 99 -1.41 4.20 -6.82
C LYS A 99 -2.14 5.42 -7.38
N ALA A 100 -2.71 5.31 -8.57
CA ALA A 100 -3.53 6.34 -9.18
C ALA A 100 -4.82 5.70 -9.75
N PRO A 101 -5.98 6.35 -9.63
CA PRO A 101 -7.18 5.86 -10.28
C PRO A 101 -7.07 5.96 -11.80
N VAL A 102 -7.78 5.09 -12.49
CA VAL A 102 -7.97 5.15 -13.95
C VAL A 102 -9.39 5.62 -14.22
N VAL A 103 -9.52 6.78 -14.86
CA VAL A 103 -10.81 7.41 -15.16
C VAL A 103 -10.93 7.50 -16.68
N ASP A 104 -12.02 6.93 -17.22
CA ASP A 104 -12.26 6.85 -18.67
C ASP A 104 -11.07 6.27 -19.46
N GLY A 105 -10.37 5.30 -18.87
CA GLY A 105 -9.19 4.65 -19.45
C GLY A 105 -7.88 5.42 -19.32
N VAL A 106 -7.89 6.61 -18.71
CA VAL A 106 -6.73 7.49 -18.51
C VAL A 106 -6.26 7.45 -17.05
N ILE A 107 -4.94 7.38 -16.84
CA ILE A 107 -4.34 7.40 -15.50
C ILE A 107 -4.36 8.84 -14.94
N ALA A 108 -5.08 9.06 -13.83
CA ALA A 108 -5.17 10.35 -13.16
C ALA A 108 -3.99 10.58 -12.20
N LEU A 109 -2.82 10.93 -12.74
CA LEU A 109 -1.56 11.08 -11.98
C LEU A 109 -1.54 12.25 -10.99
N ASP A 110 -2.40 13.24 -11.17
CA ASP A 110 -2.61 14.35 -10.24
C ASP A 110 -3.16 13.89 -8.88
N SER A 111 -3.91 12.80 -8.88
CA SER A 111 -4.45 12.15 -7.68
C SER A 111 -3.61 10.95 -7.20
N ALA A 112 -2.40 10.77 -7.74
CA ALA A 112 -1.53 9.66 -7.38
C ALA A 112 -1.12 9.71 -5.91
N GLN A 113 -1.43 8.64 -5.17
CA GLN A 113 -1.05 8.45 -3.79
C GLN A 113 0.27 7.69 -3.72
N SER A 114 1.16 8.09 -2.80
CA SER A 114 2.43 7.39 -2.59
C SER A 114 2.43 6.53 -1.33
N SER A 115 3.09 5.37 -1.38
CA SER A 115 3.24 4.48 -0.22
C SER A 115 3.98 5.15 0.94
N THR A 116 4.90 6.08 0.68
CA THR A 116 5.56 6.89 1.70
C THR A 116 6.00 8.23 1.11
N LYS A 117 6.26 9.22 1.97
CA LYS A 117 6.82 10.50 1.51
C LYS A 117 8.27 10.37 0.99
N GLY A 118 9.06 9.44 1.53
CA GLY A 118 10.49 9.27 1.20
C GLY A 118 10.81 7.97 0.45
N CYS A 119 12.11 7.76 0.21
CA CYS A 119 12.67 6.58 -0.46
C CYS A 119 13.07 5.50 0.55
N LEU A 120 12.08 4.90 1.22
CA LEU A 120 12.33 3.89 2.25
C LEU A 120 12.68 2.53 1.62
N SER A 121 13.94 2.11 1.77
CA SER A 121 14.41 0.76 1.47
C SER A 121 14.89 0.11 2.76
N LEU A 122 14.48 -1.14 2.99
CA LEU A 122 14.98 -1.95 4.11
C LEU A 122 16.22 -2.77 3.72
N GLY A 123 16.71 -2.60 2.48
CA GLY A 123 17.79 -3.41 1.93
C GLY A 123 17.34 -4.83 1.57
N PRO A 124 18.26 -5.70 1.14
CA PRO A 124 17.93 -7.08 0.81
C PRO A 124 17.59 -7.88 2.08
N LYS A 125 16.59 -8.75 1.99
CA LYS A 125 16.34 -9.75 3.04
C LYS A 125 17.58 -10.62 3.21
N LYS A 126 18.09 -10.71 4.44
CA LYS A 126 19.16 -11.65 4.79
C LYS A 126 18.59 -13.07 4.92
N PRO A 127 19.35 -14.13 4.61
CA PRO A 127 18.85 -15.52 4.68
C PRO A 127 18.35 -15.94 6.07
N ASP A 128 18.96 -15.40 7.13
CA ASP A 128 18.67 -15.65 8.54
C ASP A 128 17.60 -14.70 9.12
N ALA A 129 17.12 -13.73 8.34
CA ALA A 129 16.09 -12.80 8.79
C ALA A 129 14.69 -13.40 8.63
N SER A 130 14.02 -13.61 9.77
CA SER A 130 12.61 -14.02 9.82
C SER A 130 11.66 -12.85 9.53
N ALA A 131 12.05 -11.62 9.88
CA ALA A 131 11.23 -10.44 9.71
C ALA A 131 12.04 -9.16 9.49
N MET A 132 11.37 -8.12 9.00
CA MET A 132 11.91 -6.76 8.88
C MET A 132 10.90 -5.76 9.46
N PHE A 133 11.38 -4.60 9.88
CA PHE A 133 10.54 -3.56 10.50
C PHE A 133 10.58 -2.27 9.69
N ALA A 134 9.42 -1.62 9.55
CA ALA A 134 9.27 -0.29 8.99
C ALA A 134 8.21 0.50 9.74
N THR A 135 8.26 1.83 9.62
CA THR A 135 7.19 2.71 10.11
C THR A 135 6.40 3.28 8.94
N HIS A 136 5.10 3.48 9.13
CA HIS A 136 4.23 4.08 8.14
C HIS A 136 3.45 5.26 8.73
N LEU A 137 3.30 6.33 7.93
CA LEU A 137 2.70 7.58 8.38
C LEU A 137 1.17 7.54 8.42
N GLN A 138 0.56 6.67 7.60
CA GLN A 138 -0.88 6.47 7.65
C GLN A 138 -1.25 5.62 8.87
N PRO A 139 -2.50 5.72 9.35
CA PRO A 139 -2.94 4.94 10.51
C PRO A 139 -2.82 3.42 10.31
N TYR A 140 -2.86 2.91 9.07
CA TYR A 140 -2.83 1.46 8.79
C TYR A 140 -1.83 1.15 7.67
N PRO A 141 -1.23 -0.06 7.65
CA PRO A 141 -0.48 -0.52 6.49
C PRO A 141 -1.39 -0.57 5.26
N ASN A 142 -0.83 -0.23 4.10
CA ASN A 142 -1.49 -0.32 2.80
C ASN A 142 -1.02 -1.56 2.00
N GLU A 143 -1.60 -1.73 0.81
CA GLU A 143 -1.38 -2.84 -0.12
C GLU A 143 0.09 -3.06 -0.52
N PHE A 144 0.91 -1.99 -0.49
CA PHE A 144 2.33 -2.10 -0.82
C PHE A 144 3.11 -2.89 0.23
N HIS A 145 2.73 -2.81 1.51
CA HIS A 145 3.36 -3.63 2.54
C HIS A 145 3.06 -5.11 2.31
N LEU A 146 1.82 -5.45 1.97
CA LEU A 146 1.44 -6.82 1.66
C LEU A 146 2.20 -7.35 0.44
N LEU A 147 2.26 -6.55 -0.63
CA LEU A 147 3.03 -6.88 -1.82
C LEU A 147 4.48 -7.21 -1.47
N GLN A 148 5.16 -6.34 -0.73
CA GLN A 148 6.58 -6.50 -0.38
C GLN A 148 6.81 -7.73 0.50
N SER A 149 5.92 -7.99 1.47
CA SER A 149 5.94 -9.22 2.28
C SER A 149 5.87 -10.47 1.39
N ASN A 150 4.94 -10.48 0.44
CA ASN A 150 4.70 -11.64 -0.43
C ASN A 150 5.84 -11.90 -1.41
N ILE A 151 6.28 -10.89 -2.18
CA ILE A 151 7.30 -11.08 -3.22
C ILE A 151 8.69 -11.37 -2.67
N HIS A 152 8.95 -10.99 -1.41
CA HIS A 152 10.22 -11.27 -0.73
C HIS A 152 10.13 -12.42 0.29
N ALA A 153 8.96 -13.04 0.45
CA ALA A 153 8.69 -14.09 1.44
C ALA A 153 9.25 -13.71 2.82
N VAL A 154 8.83 -12.56 3.34
CA VAL A 154 9.33 -11.99 4.60
C VAL A 154 8.18 -11.43 5.42
N THR A 155 8.18 -11.68 6.73
CA THR A 155 7.26 -10.99 7.63
C THR A 155 7.67 -9.52 7.76
N LEU A 156 6.74 -8.61 7.59
CA LEU A 156 6.94 -7.20 7.89
C LEU A 156 6.19 -6.80 9.15
N TYR A 157 6.89 -6.13 10.05
CA TYR A 157 6.29 -5.41 11.16
C TYR A 157 6.18 -3.94 10.77
N ILE A 158 4.95 -3.43 10.69
CA ILE A 158 4.66 -2.06 10.28
C ILE A 158 4.15 -1.28 11.49
N GLY A 159 5.00 -0.43 12.04
CA GLY A 159 4.61 0.50 13.10
C GLY A 159 3.82 1.68 12.52
N THR A 160 2.60 1.87 12.98
CA THR A 160 1.76 3.02 12.65
C THR A 160 1.30 3.74 13.92
N LYS A 161 0.60 4.86 13.77
CA LYS A 161 -0.04 5.53 14.92
C LYS A 161 -1.17 4.71 15.55
N SER A 162 -1.75 3.76 14.82
CA SER A 162 -2.83 2.89 15.32
C SER A 162 -2.31 1.61 15.97
N GLY A 163 -1.00 1.34 15.89
CA GLY A 163 -0.35 0.22 16.54
C GLY A 163 0.70 -0.45 15.67
N MET A 164 1.15 -1.62 16.12
CA MET A 164 2.06 -2.46 15.36
C MET A 164 1.25 -3.46 14.55
N PHE A 165 1.45 -3.50 13.24
CA PHE A 165 0.81 -4.49 12.37
C PHE A 165 1.81 -5.54 11.92
N VAL A 166 1.35 -6.80 11.86
CA VAL A 166 2.09 -7.91 11.26
C VAL A 166 1.54 -8.15 9.87
N VAL A 167 2.44 -8.16 8.89
CA VAL A 167 2.14 -8.47 7.49
C VAL A 167 2.89 -9.74 7.13
N LYS A 168 2.16 -10.81 6.84
CA LYS A 168 2.73 -12.11 6.43
C LYS A 168 1.67 -12.95 5.73
N GLU A 169 2.11 -13.85 4.85
CA GLU A 169 1.27 -14.92 4.31
C GLU A 169 -0.07 -14.43 3.73
N GLY A 170 -0.05 -13.32 2.97
CA GLY A 170 -1.28 -12.77 2.37
C GLY A 170 -2.17 -11.98 3.34
N LYS A 171 -1.76 -11.74 4.59
CA LYS A 171 -2.58 -11.09 5.62
C LYS A 171 -1.87 -9.93 6.32
N MET A 172 -2.68 -9.02 6.84
CA MET A 172 -2.32 -7.86 7.66
C MET A 172 -3.22 -7.84 8.90
N TYR A 173 -2.64 -7.83 10.09
CA TYR A 173 -3.40 -7.81 11.32
C TYR A 173 -2.64 -7.09 12.43
N LEU A 174 -3.38 -6.52 13.39
CA LEU A 174 -2.78 -5.86 14.54
C LEU A 174 -2.02 -6.90 15.38
N SER A 175 -0.78 -6.60 15.75
CA SER A 175 0.00 -7.41 16.67
C SER A 175 -0.64 -7.35 18.03
N GLU A 176 -1.10 -8.48 18.54
CA GLU A 176 -1.57 -8.58 19.92
C GLU A 176 -0.40 -8.27 20.87
N SER A 177 -0.57 -7.27 21.72
CA SER A 177 0.28 -7.10 22.89
C SER A 177 -0.04 -8.24 23.85
N LYS A 178 0.94 -9.11 24.11
CA LYS A 178 0.86 -10.06 25.23
C LYS A 178 0.83 -9.33 26.55
#